data_AF-A0A3D5D8I4-F1
#
_entry.id   AF-A0A3D5D8I4-F1
#
_cell.length_a   1.000
_cell.length_b   1.000
_cell.length_c   1.000
_cell.angle_alpha   90.00
_cell.angle_beta   90.00
_cell.angle_gamma   90.00
#
_symmetry.space_group_name_H-M   'P 1'
#
loop_
_entity.id
_entity.type
_entity.pdbx_description
1 polymer ?
#
loop_
_entity_poly.entity_id
_entity_poly.type
_entity_poly.pdbx_seq_one_letter_code
_entity_poly.pdbx_strand_id
1 'polypeptide(L)'
;MQRTAFILLVMALAGCSSEPPPEPPRGALDERNGIAYEHGATEPFTGALTRYHVHDKTQKSNEVFYHEGLKVVQRSWFANGQLMSEYRFHRGHVVVQRTWDINGRLLSWNKQAQLAEEQLNRANTLLTPTNASKDYVEGFVWVHIADANGHENAPLFLNNPPPGITQQQLDEATAIAEGLLAEEFRPAH
;
A
#
# COMPACT_ATOMS: atom_id res chain seq x y z
N MET A 1 29.77 41.69 -51.06
CA MET A 1 28.49 41.74 -50.33
C MET A 1 27.91 40.33 -50.29
N GLN A 2 27.97 39.65 -49.15
CA GLN A 2 27.26 38.38 -48.96
C GLN A 2 26.67 38.39 -47.55
N ARG A 3 25.36 38.22 -47.50
CA ARG A 3 24.46 38.58 -46.40
C ARG A 3 24.54 37.54 -45.28
N THR A 4 24.82 37.99 -44.06
CA THR A 4 24.62 37.22 -42.83
C THR A 4 23.12 37.02 -42.59
N ALA A 5 22.67 35.78 -42.56
CA ALA A 5 21.32 35.41 -42.14
C ALA A 5 21.33 35.08 -40.64
N PHE A 6 20.67 35.91 -39.82
CA PHE A 6 20.37 35.59 -38.43
C PHE A 6 19.15 34.65 -38.40
N ILE A 7 19.35 33.40 -38.00
CA ILE A 7 18.26 32.47 -37.72
C ILE A 7 17.79 32.74 -36.28
N LEU A 8 16.63 33.39 -36.16
CA LEU A 8 15.91 33.53 -34.90
C LEU A 8 15.27 32.18 -34.56
N LEU A 9 15.87 31.47 -33.60
CA LEU A 9 15.29 30.28 -32.98
C LEU A 9 14.14 30.71 -32.07
N VAL A 10 12.91 30.65 -32.58
CA VAL A 10 11.69 30.82 -31.78
C VAL A 10 11.52 29.56 -30.94
N MET A 11 11.92 29.61 -29.66
CA MET A 11 11.55 28.59 -28.70
C MET A 11 10.05 28.69 -28.43
N ALA A 12 9.27 27.78 -29.04
CA ALA A 12 7.88 27.58 -28.71
C ALA A 12 7.81 27.04 -27.28
N LEU A 13 7.44 27.91 -26.33
CA LEU A 13 6.99 27.51 -25.01
C LEU A 13 5.64 26.79 -25.18
N ALA A 14 5.69 25.49 -25.44
CA ALA A 14 4.56 24.62 -25.15
C ALA A 14 4.41 24.62 -23.63
N GLY A 15 3.62 25.57 -23.11
CA GLY A 15 3.14 25.52 -21.75
C GLY A 15 2.30 24.25 -21.61
N CYS A 16 2.91 23.17 -21.14
CA CYS A 16 2.15 22.06 -20.59
C CYS A 16 1.21 22.67 -19.55
N SER A 17 -0.10 22.59 -19.80
CA SER A 17 -1.10 22.93 -18.80
C SER A 17 -0.76 22.15 -17.54
N SER A 18 -0.39 22.87 -16.48
CA SER A 18 -0.03 22.32 -15.17
C SER A 18 -1.27 22.00 -14.32
N GLU A 19 -2.46 21.98 -14.95
CA GLU A 19 -3.67 21.59 -14.28
C GLU A 19 -3.62 20.09 -13.95
N PRO A 20 -3.78 19.72 -12.66
CA PRO A 20 -3.85 18.32 -12.28
C PRO A 20 -5.03 17.65 -12.99
N PRO A 21 -4.93 16.33 -13.27
CA PRO A 21 -6.04 15.60 -13.86
C PRO A 21 -7.30 15.74 -13.00
N PRO A 22 -8.50 15.72 -13.64
CA PRO A 22 -9.76 15.89 -12.93
C PRO A 22 -9.88 14.87 -11.80
N GLU A 23 -10.25 15.34 -10.61
CA GLU A 23 -10.40 14.47 -9.44
C GLU A 23 -11.49 13.41 -9.69
N PRO A 24 -11.26 12.14 -9.32
CA PRO A 24 -12.28 11.12 -9.42
C PRO A 24 -13.49 11.49 -8.53
N PRO A 25 -14.74 11.24 -8.95
CA PRO A 25 -15.91 11.53 -8.12
C PRO A 25 -15.89 10.72 -6.81
N ARG A 26 -16.64 11.16 -5.79
CA ARG A 26 -16.87 10.29 -4.62
C ARG A 26 -17.64 9.05 -5.08
N GLY A 27 -17.17 7.86 -4.72
CA GLY A 27 -17.71 6.61 -5.26
C GLY A 27 -17.29 6.33 -6.71
N ALA A 28 -16.07 6.73 -7.10
CA ALA A 28 -15.55 6.48 -8.46
C ALA A 28 -15.40 4.99 -8.81
N LEU A 29 -15.39 4.11 -7.80
CA LEU A 29 -15.35 2.66 -7.98
C LEU A 29 -16.59 2.04 -7.36
N ASP A 30 -17.15 1.07 -8.06
CA ASP A 30 -18.16 0.16 -7.56
C ASP A 30 -17.45 -0.95 -6.76
N GLU A 31 -17.88 -1.18 -5.52
CA GLU A 31 -17.35 -2.26 -4.70
C GLU A 31 -18.28 -3.49 -4.76
N ARG A 32 -17.73 -4.63 -5.18
CA ARG A 32 -18.45 -5.90 -5.28
C ARG A 32 -17.68 -6.97 -4.51
N ASN A 33 -18.23 -7.41 -3.37
CA ASN A 33 -17.60 -8.40 -2.48
C ASN A 33 -16.15 -8.03 -2.06
N GLY A 34 -15.89 -6.74 -1.78
CA GLY A 34 -14.56 -6.25 -1.38
C GLY A 34 -13.58 -6.05 -2.53
N ILE A 35 -14.00 -6.27 -3.78
CA ILE A 35 -13.20 -6.01 -4.98
C ILE A 35 -13.74 -4.74 -5.64
N ALA A 36 -12.83 -3.80 -5.93
CA ALA A 36 -13.15 -2.53 -6.56
C ALA A 36 -13.14 -2.63 -8.09
N TYR A 37 -14.07 -1.94 -8.73
CA TYR A 37 -14.25 -1.91 -10.18
C TYR A 37 -14.58 -0.49 -10.64
N GLU A 38 -14.14 -0.10 -11.84
CA GLU A 38 -14.72 1.09 -12.48
C GLU A 38 -16.19 0.85 -12.81
N HIS A 39 -16.97 1.94 -12.90
CA HIS A 39 -18.40 1.83 -13.14
C HIS A 39 -18.70 1.09 -14.46
N GLY A 40 -19.46 0.00 -14.36
CA GLY A 40 -19.80 -0.85 -15.50
C GLY A 40 -18.68 -1.79 -15.97
N ALA A 41 -17.49 -1.75 -15.35
CA ALA A 41 -16.40 -2.66 -15.69
C ALA A 41 -16.68 -4.09 -15.22
N THR A 42 -16.15 -5.05 -15.96
CA THR A 42 -16.17 -6.48 -15.60
C THR A 42 -14.86 -6.92 -14.95
N GLU A 43 -13.75 -6.25 -15.25
CA GLU A 43 -12.43 -6.56 -14.72
C GLU A 43 -12.10 -5.70 -13.48
N PRO A 44 -11.48 -6.28 -12.43
CA PRO A 44 -11.10 -5.55 -11.23
C PRO A 44 -10.18 -4.36 -11.52
N PHE A 45 -10.36 -3.27 -10.76
CA PHE A 45 -9.60 -2.05 -10.96
C PHE A 45 -8.13 -2.19 -10.52
N THR A 46 -7.21 -1.82 -11.41
CA THR A 46 -5.79 -1.65 -11.11
C THR A 46 -5.39 -0.22 -11.43
N GLY A 47 -4.89 0.51 -10.43
CA GLY A 47 -4.51 1.91 -10.59
C GLY A 47 -4.62 2.73 -9.31
N ALA A 48 -4.34 4.02 -9.44
CA ALA A 48 -4.40 4.98 -8.33
C ALA A 48 -5.63 5.90 -8.44
N LEU A 49 -6.30 6.12 -7.32
CA LEU A 49 -7.23 7.23 -7.13
C LEU A 49 -6.58 8.32 -6.30
N THR A 50 -6.39 9.49 -6.87
CA THR A 50 -5.75 10.64 -6.22
C THR A 50 -6.73 11.79 -6.05
N ARG A 51 -6.71 12.42 -4.89
CA ARG A 51 -7.47 13.64 -4.57
C ARG A 51 -6.54 14.73 -4.07
N TYR A 52 -6.99 15.97 -4.22
CA TYR A 52 -6.23 17.15 -3.83
C TYR A 52 -6.97 17.94 -2.75
N HIS A 53 -6.29 18.89 -2.10
CA HIS A 53 -6.93 19.76 -1.12
C HIS A 53 -7.90 20.73 -1.81
N VAL A 54 -8.96 21.14 -1.10
CA VAL A 54 -10.00 22.00 -1.69
C VAL A 54 -9.43 23.36 -2.11
N HIS A 55 -8.51 23.91 -1.32
CA HIS A 55 -7.93 25.24 -1.52
C HIS A 55 -6.61 25.22 -2.32
N ASP A 56 -6.00 24.05 -2.52
CA ASP A 56 -4.80 23.87 -3.33
C ASP A 56 -4.93 22.55 -4.12
N LYS A 57 -5.25 22.68 -5.41
CA LYS A 57 -5.42 21.55 -6.31
C LYS A 57 -4.13 20.90 -6.75
N THR A 58 -2.98 21.46 -6.43
CA THR A 58 -1.68 20.85 -6.72
C THR A 58 -1.20 19.96 -5.58
N GLN A 59 -1.69 20.19 -4.35
CA GLN A 59 -1.31 19.43 -3.17
C GLN A 59 -2.23 18.24 -2.95
N LYS A 60 -1.68 17.02 -3.02
CA LYS A 60 -2.44 15.79 -2.72
C LYS A 60 -3.00 15.85 -1.30
N SER A 61 -4.24 15.39 -1.15
CA SER A 61 -4.89 15.17 0.15
C SER A 61 -5.02 13.69 0.48
N ASN A 62 -5.27 12.85 -0.55
CA ASN A 62 -5.41 11.42 -0.41
C ASN A 62 -5.02 10.70 -1.71
N GLU A 63 -4.49 9.49 -1.58
CA GLU A 63 -4.18 8.58 -2.67
C GLU A 63 -4.46 7.16 -2.21
N VAL A 64 -5.10 6.37 -3.06
CA VAL A 64 -5.30 4.93 -2.84
C VAL A 64 -4.88 4.19 -4.09
N PHE A 65 -3.98 3.23 -3.95
CA PHE A 65 -3.59 2.33 -5.03
C PHE A 65 -4.30 0.99 -4.87
N TYR A 66 -4.81 0.49 -5.99
CA TYR A 66 -5.46 -0.80 -6.12
C TYR A 66 -4.71 -1.68 -7.11
N HIS A 67 -4.68 -2.98 -6.83
CA HIS A 67 -4.22 -4.01 -7.75
C HIS A 67 -5.25 -5.14 -7.74
N GLU A 68 -5.75 -5.49 -8.92
CA GLU A 68 -6.82 -6.48 -9.08
C GLU A 68 -8.04 -6.20 -8.17
N GLY A 69 -8.38 -4.92 -8.03
CA GLY A 69 -9.49 -4.42 -7.22
C GLY A 69 -9.26 -4.44 -5.71
N LEU A 70 -8.13 -4.97 -5.23
CA LEU A 70 -7.77 -4.91 -3.82
C LEU A 70 -6.92 -3.67 -3.53
N LYS A 71 -7.19 -3.00 -2.41
CA LYS A 71 -6.29 -1.96 -1.92
C LYS A 71 -4.91 -2.55 -1.64
N VAL A 72 -3.87 -1.81 -1.98
CA VAL A 72 -2.47 -2.14 -1.71
C VAL A 72 -1.85 -1.11 -0.78
N VAL A 73 -2.09 0.18 -1.04
CA VAL A 73 -1.64 1.27 -0.17
C VAL A 73 -2.63 2.43 -0.21
N GLN A 74 -2.84 3.05 0.93
CA GLN A 74 -3.61 4.28 1.09
C GLN A 74 -2.77 5.30 1.85
N ARG A 75 -2.66 6.51 1.32
CA ARG A 75 -1.93 7.62 1.93
C ARG A 75 -2.81 8.84 2.05
N SER A 76 -2.57 9.63 3.09
CA SER A 76 -3.13 10.97 3.23
C SER A 76 -2.04 11.96 3.58
N TRP A 77 -2.24 13.22 3.20
CA TRP A 77 -1.28 14.30 3.44
C TRP A 77 -1.96 15.49 4.09
N PHE A 78 -1.22 16.18 4.94
CA PHE A 78 -1.57 17.51 5.41
C PHE A 78 -1.53 18.52 4.25
N ALA A 79 -2.15 19.69 4.45
CA ALA A 79 -2.15 20.76 3.45
C ALA A 79 -0.75 21.34 3.17
N ASN A 80 0.23 21.12 4.06
CA ASN A 80 1.63 21.49 3.85
C ASN A 80 2.44 20.42 3.08
N GLY A 81 1.78 19.36 2.60
CA GLY A 81 2.40 18.26 1.85
C GLY A 81 3.12 17.21 2.69
N GLN A 82 3.15 17.35 4.00
CA GLN A 82 3.67 16.31 4.88
C GLN A 82 2.73 15.10 4.90
N LEU A 83 3.28 13.89 4.88
CA LEU A 83 2.51 12.66 5.02
C LEU A 83 1.80 12.66 6.38
N MET A 84 0.51 12.36 6.38
CA MET A 84 -0.34 12.31 7.58
C MET A 84 -0.57 10.87 8.01
N SER A 85 -0.91 9.99 7.06
CA SER A 85 -1.10 8.57 7.35
C SER A 85 -0.74 7.69 6.15
N GLU A 86 -0.35 6.46 6.44
CA GLU A 86 -0.12 5.40 5.47
C GLU A 86 -0.73 4.11 6.02
N TYR A 87 -1.57 3.48 5.20
CA TYR A 87 -2.08 2.13 5.41
C TYR A 87 -1.58 1.27 4.27
N ARG A 88 -1.03 0.10 4.58
CA ARG A 88 -0.67 -0.91 3.59
C ARG A 88 -1.53 -2.13 3.77
N PHE A 89 -1.74 -2.82 2.68
CA PHE A 89 -2.65 -3.94 2.62
C PHE A 89 -1.97 -5.13 1.94
N HIS A 90 -2.22 -6.32 2.46
CA HIS A 90 -1.90 -7.60 1.85
C HIS A 90 -3.18 -8.41 1.75
N ARG A 91 -3.53 -8.83 0.54
CA ARG A 91 -4.76 -9.58 0.25
C ARG A 91 -6.03 -8.93 0.84
N GLY A 92 -6.11 -7.60 0.77
CA GLY A 92 -7.26 -6.82 1.27
C GLY A 92 -7.26 -6.57 2.79
N HIS A 93 -6.24 -7.02 3.53
CA HIS A 93 -6.14 -6.84 4.98
C HIS A 93 -4.99 -5.90 5.35
N VAL A 94 -5.17 -5.08 6.38
CA VAL A 94 -4.15 -4.12 6.82
C VAL A 94 -2.93 -4.87 7.36
N VAL A 95 -1.74 -4.45 6.92
CA VAL A 95 -0.45 -4.98 7.39
C VAL A 95 0.38 -3.94 8.12
N VAL A 96 0.25 -2.68 7.71
CA VAL A 96 0.97 -1.55 8.30
C VAL A 96 -0.01 -0.40 8.41
N GLN A 97 0.02 0.28 9.56
CA GLN A 97 -0.60 1.58 9.72
C GLN A 97 0.39 2.51 10.43
N ARG A 98 0.71 3.62 9.77
CA ARG A 98 1.61 4.66 10.26
C ARG A 98 0.89 6.00 10.26
N THR A 99 1.14 6.81 11.27
CA THR A 99 0.63 8.18 11.33
C THR A 99 1.75 9.13 11.73
N TRP A 100 1.71 10.33 11.18
CA TRP A 100 2.68 11.38 11.45
C TRP A 100 1.94 12.66 11.86
N ASP A 101 2.61 13.52 12.64
CA ASP A 101 2.13 14.87 12.90
C ASP A 101 2.44 15.81 11.72
N ILE A 102 1.91 17.03 11.78
CA ILE A 102 2.05 18.05 10.73
C ILE A 102 3.51 18.44 10.44
N ASN A 103 4.43 18.14 11.36
CA ASN A 103 5.87 18.40 11.21
C ASN A 103 6.64 17.17 10.69
N GLY A 104 5.94 16.06 10.41
CA GLY A 104 6.52 14.85 9.86
C GLY A 104 7.11 13.91 10.88
N ARG A 105 6.86 14.14 12.18
CA ARG A 105 7.28 13.19 13.21
C ARG A 105 6.30 12.04 13.28
N LEU A 106 6.82 10.81 13.21
CA LEU A 106 6.03 9.59 13.35
C LEU A 106 5.40 9.55 14.75
N LEU A 107 4.07 9.47 14.80
CA LEU A 107 3.28 9.40 16.03
C LEU A 107 2.98 7.96 16.44
N SER A 108 2.64 7.11 15.47
CA SER A 108 2.27 5.72 15.74
C SER A 108 2.88 4.77 14.72
N TRP A 109 3.49 3.71 15.24
CA TRP A 109 3.81 2.47 14.55
C TRP A 109 3.63 1.28 15.50
N ASN A 110 4.08 1.43 16.75
CA ASN A 110 4.16 0.31 17.69
C ASN A 110 2.85 0.08 18.46
N LYS A 111 2.48 -1.19 18.60
CA LYS A 111 1.43 -1.73 19.49
C LYS A 111 0.01 -1.47 19.04
N GLN A 112 -0.25 -1.72 17.76
CA GLN A 112 -1.63 -1.99 17.35
C GLN A 112 -1.97 -3.41 17.78
N ALA A 113 -2.12 -3.63 19.10
CA ALA A 113 -2.34 -4.95 19.68
C ALA A 113 -3.50 -5.68 18.98
N GLN A 114 -4.57 -4.95 18.65
CA GLN A 114 -5.68 -5.50 17.88
C GLN A 114 -5.28 -5.92 16.46
N LEU A 115 -4.55 -5.07 15.72
CA LEU A 115 -4.11 -5.41 14.37
C LEU A 115 -3.15 -6.62 14.38
N ALA A 116 -2.19 -6.62 15.31
CA ALA A 116 -1.24 -7.69 15.47
C ALA A 116 -1.93 -9.02 15.85
N GLU A 117 -2.96 -8.96 16.69
CA GLU A 117 -3.80 -10.10 17.08
C GLU A 117 -4.59 -10.63 15.87
N GLU A 118 -5.21 -9.76 15.08
CA GLU A 118 -5.92 -10.15 13.84
C GLU A 118 -4.97 -10.84 12.83
N GLN A 119 -3.74 -10.36 12.74
CA GLN A 119 -2.70 -10.94 11.88
C GLN A 119 -2.28 -12.32 12.37
N LEU A 120 -2.02 -12.49 13.66
CA LEU A 120 -1.67 -13.80 14.19
C LEU A 120 -2.84 -14.80 14.11
N ASN A 121 -4.09 -14.36 14.30
CA ASN A 121 -5.26 -15.21 14.13
C ASN A 121 -5.40 -15.71 12.67
N ARG A 122 -5.06 -14.86 11.69
CA ARG A 122 -5.00 -15.27 10.29
C ARG A 122 -3.87 -16.28 10.04
N ALA A 123 -2.69 -16.04 10.61
CA ALA A 123 -1.59 -17.01 10.58
C ALA A 123 -2.01 -18.37 11.15
N ASN A 124 -2.60 -18.39 12.34
CA ASN A 124 -3.07 -19.61 13.01
C ASN A 124 -4.03 -20.42 12.15
N THR A 125 -4.97 -19.75 11.49
CA THR A 125 -5.91 -20.38 10.56
C THR A 125 -5.16 -21.09 9.44
N LEU A 126 -4.19 -20.41 8.82
CA LEU A 126 -3.43 -20.92 7.68
C LEU A 126 -2.37 -21.95 8.05
N LEU A 127 -1.93 -22.01 9.31
CA LEU A 127 -0.93 -22.94 9.80
C LEU A 127 -1.55 -24.19 10.46
N THR A 128 -2.87 -24.20 10.67
CA THR A 128 -3.58 -25.33 11.30
C THR A 128 -3.47 -26.59 10.41
N PRO A 129 -2.91 -27.71 10.90
CA PRO A 129 -2.66 -28.90 10.07
C PRO A 129 -3.91 -29.53 9.45
N THR A 130 -5.07 -29.40 10.09
CA THR A 130 -6.35 -29.93 9.64
C THR A 130 -7.10 -29.00 8.70
N ASN A 131 -6.59 -27.79 8.45
CA ASN A 131 -7.24 -26.85 7.54
C ASN A 131 -6.97 -27.25 6.08
N ALA A 132 -8.05 -27.44 5.30
CA ALA A 132 -7.96 -27.73 3.87
C ALA A 132 -7.36 -26.56 3.05
N SER A 133 -7.41 -25.33 3.58
CA SER A 133 -6.82 -24.12 3.00
C SER A 133 -5.47 -23.75 3.63
N LYS A 134 -4.78 -24.71 4.27
CA LYS A 134 -3.45 -24.49 4.86
C LYS A 134 -2.48 -23.95 3.81
N ASP A 135 -1.78 -22.87 4.16
CA ASP A 135 -0.75 -22.26 3.34
C ASP A 135 0.38 -21.80 4.26
N TYR A 136 1.52 -22.50 4.19
CA TYR A 136 2.65 -22.23 5.07
C TYR A 136 3.32 -20.90 4.76
N VAL A 137 3.44 -20.53 3.48
CA VAL A 137 4.09 -19.28 3.08
C VAL A 137 3.24 -18.12 3.57
N GLU A 138 1.96 -18.11 3.21
CA GLU A 138 1.04 -17.05 3.59
C GLU A 138 0.86 -16.99 5.12
N GLY A 139 0.78 -18.14 5.78
CA GLY A 139 0.72 -18.22 7.24
C GLY A 139 1.92 -17.52 7.90
N PHE A 140 3.14 -17.78 7.44
CA PHE A 140 4.34 -17.14 7.99
C PHE A 140 4.48 -15.67 7.60
N VAL A 141 3.98 -15.23 6.43
CA VAL A 141 3.86 -13.80 6.10
C VAL A 141 3.08 -13.08 7.20
N TRP A 142 1.93 -13.64 7.61
CA TRP A 142 1.13 -13.07 8.71
C TRP A 142 1.83 -13.13 10.07
N VAL A 143 2.63 -14.17 10.36
CA VAL A 143 3.43 -14.23 11.59
C VAL A 143 4.46 -13.10 11.62
N HIS A 144 5.23 -12.90 10.55
CA HIS A 144 6.24 -11.84 10.47
C HIS A 144 5.61 -10.45 10.62
N ILE A 145 4.46 -10.22 9.98
CA ILE A 145 3.74 -8.95 10.08
C ILE A 145 3.21 -8.74 11.51
N ALA A 146 2.67 -9.78 12.14
CA ALA A 146 2.21 -9.72 13.54
C ALA A 146 3.37 -9.40 14.49
N ASP A 147 4.53 -10.03 14.30
CA ASP A 147 5.76 -9.76 15.06
C ASP A 147 6.19 -8.28 14.91
N ALA A 148 6.26 -7.79 13.67
CA ALA A 148 6.62 -6.40 13.37
C ALA A 148 5.63 -5.38 13.94
N ASN A 149 4.35 -5.76 14.10
CA ASN A 149 3.33 -4.93 14.77
C ASN A 149 3.28 -5.13 16.30
N GLY A 150 4.16 -5.97 16.85
CA GLY A 150 4.40 -6.12 18.28
C GLY A 150 3.58 -7.22 18.97
N HIS A 151 3.16 -8.26 18.25
CA HIS A 151 2.45 -9.38 18.85
C HIS A 151 3.38 -10.24 19.73
N GLU A 152 3.06 -10.39 21.02
CA GLU A 152 3.93 -11.08 22.00
C GLU A 152 4.21 -12.56 21.67
N ASN A 153 3.23 -13.26 21.08
CA ASN A 153 3.37 -14.67 20.74
C ASN A 153 3.93 -14.94 19.33
N ALA A 154 4.05 -13.95 18.45
CA ALA A 154 4.53 -14.19 17.08
C ALA A 154 5.97 -14.76 17.05
N PRO A 155 6.91 -14.33 17.92
CA PRO A 155 8.24 -14.96 18.03
C PRO A 155 8.21 -16.46 18.31
N LEU A 156 7.18 -16.98 18.98
CA LEU A 156 7.09 -18.42 19.28
C LEU A 156 6.89 -19.25 18.00
N PHE A 157 6.10 -18.74 17.05
CA PHE A 157 5.89 -19.36 15.74
C PHE A 157 7.15 -19.31 14.88
N LEU A 158 7.86 -18.17 14.88
CA LEU A 158 9.11 -18.00 14.15
C LEU A 158 10.21 -18.94 14.65
N ASN A 159 10.32 -19.13 15.97
CA ASN A 159 11.33 -19.98 16.57
C ASN A 159 10.99 -21.47 16.54
N ASN A 160 9.71 -21.83 16.42
CA ASN A 160 9.24 -23.22 16.44
C ASN A 160 8.27 -23.49 15.28
N PRO A 161 8.74 -23.45 14.03
CA PRO A 161 7.87 -23.68 12.88
C PRO A 161 7.29 -25.11 12.89
N PRO A 162 6.03 -25.28 12.43
CA PRO A 162 5.36 -26.58 12.44
C PRO A 162 6.06 -27.58 11.52
N PRO A 163 6.00 -28.90 11.81
CA PRO A 163 6.59 -29.90 10.94
C PRO A 163 5.96 -29.86 9.53
N GLY A 164 6.80 -30.03 8.51
CA GLY A 164 6.38 -30.09 7.11
C GLY A 164 6.53 -28.78 6.31
N ILE A 165 6.87 -27.67 6.97
CA ILE A 165 7.33 -26.46 6.26
C ILE A 165 8.81 -26.60 5.88
N THR A 166 9.18 -26.11 4.70
CA THR A 166 10.57 -26.11 4.24
C THR A 166 11.26 -24.78 4.54
N GLN A 167 12.60 -24.78 4.55
CA GLN A 167 13.36 -23.53 4.68
C GLN A 167 13.06 -22.56 3.53
N GLN A 168 12.89 -23.07 2.30
CA GLN A 168 12.53 -22.26 1.15
C GLN A 168 11.21 -21.51 1.36
N GLN A 169 10.20 -22.14 1.97
CA GLN A 169 8.92 -21.51 2.26
C GLN A 169 9.04 -20.43 3.35
N LEU A 170 9.90 -20.66 4.35
CA LEU A 170 10.20 -19.66 5.38
C LEU A 170 10.93 -18.44 4.79
N ASP A 171 11.91 -18.68 3.92
CA ASP A 171 12.67 -17.62 3.24
C ASP A 171 11.75 -16.80 2.32
N GLU A 172 10.86 -17.47 1.58
CA GLU A 172 9.85 -16.82 0.74
C GLU A 172 8.89 -15.97 1.55
N ALA A 173 8.35 -16.49 2.66
CA ALA A 173 7.46 -15.75 3.55
C ALA A 173 8.16 -14.53 4.15
N THR A 174 9.43 -14.68 4.54
CA THR A 174 10.26 -13.58 5.06
C THR A 174 10.41 -12.48 4.01
N ALA A 175 10.79 -12.83 2.77
CA ALA A 175 10.98 -11.86 1.69
C ALA A 175 9.70 -11.08 1.37
N ILE A 176 8.54 -11.74 1.35
CA ILE A 176 7.25 -11.09 1.14
C ILE A 176 6.95 -10.12 2.30
N ALA A 177 7.10 -10.56 3.54
CA ALA A 177 6.83 -9.73 4.71
C ALA A 177 7.75 -8.51 4.77
N GLU A 178 9.04 -8.66 4.50
CA GLU A 178 10.00 -7.55 4.44
C GLU A 178 9.61 -6.52 3.38
N GLY A 179 9.16 -6.97 2.19
CA GLY A 179 8.66 -6.08 1.15
C GLY A 179 7.44 -5.26 1.59
N LEU A 180 6.51 -5.89 2.32
CA LEU A 180 5.32 -5.22 2.86
C LEU A 180 5.67 -4.23 3.99
N LEU A 181 6.71 -4.52 4.78
CA LEU A 181 7.12 -3.75 5.95
C LEU A 181 8.17 -2.66 5.65
N ALA A 182 8.79 -2.68 4.46
CA ALA A 182 9.87 -1.78 4.06
C ALA A 182 9.60 -0.30 4.39
N GLU A 183 10.65 0.48 4.67
CA GLU A 183 10.48 1.91 4.97
C GLU A 183 9.83 2.64 3.79
N GLU A 184 10.41 2.49 2.60
CA GLU A 184 9.82 2.88 1.32
C GLU A 184 8.98 1.74 0.74
N PHE A 185 7.69 2.00 0.51
CA PHE A 185 6.83 1.08 -0.22
C PHE A 185 6.35 1.71 -1.51
N ARG A 186 6.61 1.02 -2.62
CA ARG A 186 6.15 1.42 -3.94
C ARG A 186 5.26 0.29 -4.48
N PRO A 187 3.96 0.53 -4.68
CA PRO A 187 3.14 -0.48 -5.34
C PRO A 187 3.70 -0.74 -6.75
N ALA A 188 3.71 -2.00 -7.17
CA ALA A 188 4.05 -2.34 -8.54
C ALA A 188 3.04 -1.69 -9.49
N HIS A 189 3.54 -0.99 -10.51
CA HIS A 189 2.74 -0.30 -11.53
C HIS A 189 2.17 -1.28 -12.56
#